data_AF-A0AAJ4MKX9-F1
#
_entry.id   AF-A0AAJ4MKX9-F1
#
_cell.length_a   1.000
_cell.length_b   1.000
_cell.length_c   1.000
_cell.angle_alpha   90.00
_cell.angle_beta   90.00
_cell.angle_gamma   90.00
#
_symmetry.space_group_name_H-M   'P 1'
#
loop_
_entity.id
_entity.type
_entity.pdbx_description
1 polymer ?
#
loop_
_entity_poly.entity_id
_entity_poly.type
_entity_poly.pdbx_seq_one_letter_code
_entity_poly.pdbx_strand_id
1 'polypeptide(L)'
;MSTKNYSKIWDKSSSEKKYDDKLASNTLLDSNKILETDNKAEIKFYSDDSKKSFLEKEDQFTNFLNKNQVEDFKFRMLEFLTKPNSLYNSTSHWHKVDKNKRLKHLFSLKLSAEDITKHLDDVHKVHIVDNFGTMTAYRIYLYKNIEKNEYLIFLIDPLHLAIPSEETLNDKVYINNRSNTICISDII
;
A
#
# COMPACT_ATOMS: atom_id res chain seq x y z
N MET A 1 -54.47 -20.02 -8.27
CA MET A 1 -55.49 -19.21 -8.97
C MET A 1 -55.88 -18.04 -8.07
N SER A 2 -56.07 -16.88 -8.71
CA SER A 2 -55.89 -15.53 -8.16
C SER A 2 -57.13 -14.94 -7.48
N THR A 3 -56.85 -13.88 -6.73
CA THR A 3 -57.70 -12.76 -6.26
C THR A 3 -58.40 -12.89 -4.90
N LYS A 4 -57.91 -12.05 -3.97
CA LYS A 4 -58.72 -11.44 -2.92
C LYS A 4 -58.79 -9.93 -3.19
N ASN A 5 -60.04 -9.48 -3.25
CA ASN A 5 -60.52 -8.12 -3.37
C ASN A 5 -60.04 -7.22 -2.24
N TYR A 6 -59.68 -5.98 -2.57
CA TYR A 6 -60.13 -4.80 -1.82
C TYR A 6 -60.51 -3.69 -2.81
N SER A 7 -61.46 -2.87 -2.38
CA SER A 7 -62.55 -2.30 -3.17
C SER A 7 -62.55 -0.77 -3.20
N LYS A 8 -63.13 -0.21 -4.28
CA LYS A 8 -63.84 1.09 -4.42
C LYS A 8 -62.97 2.37 -4.35
N ILE A 9 -62.76 3.09 -5.47
CA ILE A 9 -63.65 4.07 -6.15
C ILE A 9 -64.06 5.21 -5.19
N TRP A 10 -63.35 6.36 -5.20
CA TRP A 10 -63.64 7.61 -5.94
C TRP A 10 -65.02 8.24 -5.65
N ASP A 11 -65.01 9.38 -4.97
CA ASP A 11 -65.99 10.47 -5.11
C ASP A 11 -65.28 11.81 -4.84
N LYS A 12 -65.07 12.60 -5.91
CA LYS A 12 -65.70 13.91 -6.22
C LYS A 12 -65.51 15.02 -5.18
N SER A 13 -64.86 16.12 -5.59
CA SER A 13 -65.60 17.35 -5.94
C SER A 13 -64.68 18.43 -6.55
N SER A 14 -65.33 19.27 -7.35
CA SER A 14 -64.90 20.35 -8.23
C SER A 14 -64.43 21.64 -7.53
N SER A 15 -63.51 22.37 -8.16
CA SER A 15 -63.66 23.82 -8.44
C SER A 15 -62.44 24.40 -9.19
N GLU A 16 -62.73 25.26 -10.16
CA GLU A 16 -61.78 26.03 -10.97
C GLU A 16 -61.05 27.10 -10.14
N LYS A 17 -59.81 27.43 -10.53
CA LYS A 17 -59.26 28.82 -10.54
C LYS A 17 -57.91 28.88 -11.28
N LYS A 18 -57.83 29.81 -12.24
CA LYS A 18 -56.62 30.28 -12.94
C LYS A 18 -55.69 31.04 -11.98
N TYR A 19 -54.37 30.83 -12.09
CA TYR A 19 -53.33 31.83 -11.81
C TYR A 19 -52.06 31.50 -12.62
N ASP A 20 -51.63 32.44 -13.47
CA ASP A 20 -50.25 32.55 -13.97
C ASP A 20 -49.35 33.02 -12.82
N ASP A 21 -48.16 32.43 -12.63
CA ASP A 21 -46.91 33.18 -12.40
C ASP A 21 -45.65 32.27 -12.40
N LYS A 22 -44.65 32.71 -13.19
CA LYS A 22 -43.18 32.64 -12.97
C LYS A 22 -42.46 31.32 -12.61
N LEU A 23 -41.61 30.93 -13.56
CA LEU A 23 -40.16 30.71 -13.40
C LEU A 23 -39.67 30.12 -12.07
N ALA A 24 -39.41 28.81 -12.06
CA ALA A 24 -38.39 28.23 -11.19
C ALA A 24 -37.56 27.25 -12.04
N SER A 25 -36.37 27.70 -12.42
CA SER A 25 -35.31 26.89 -13.00
C SER A 25 -34.89 25.82 -11.98
N ASN A 26 -35.46 24.63 -12.09
CA ASN A 26 -34.93 23.45 -11.40
C ASN A 26 -33.72 22.92 -12.19
N THR A 27 -32.61 23.65 -12.16
CA THR A 27 -31.30 23.02 -12.27
C THR A 27 -31.10 22.25 -10.97
N LEU A 28 -31.54 20.99 -10.97
CA LEU A 28 -31.11 19.98 -10.03
C LEU A 28 -29.57 19.95 -10.08
N LEU A 29 -28.95 20.57 -9.09
CA LEU A 29 -27.55 20.33 -8.76
C LEU A 29 -27.45 18.85 -8.40
N ASP A 30 -26.92 18.07 -9.34
CA ASP A 30 -26.52 16.69 -9.14
C ASP A 30 -25.38 16.68 -8.10
N SER A 31 -25.74 16.66 -6.81
CA SER A 31 -24.83 16.78 -5.68
C SER A 31 -24.04 15.50 -5.39
N ASN A 32 -24.01 14.55 -6.34
CA ASN A 32 -23.26 13.31 -6.25
C ASN A 32 -22.08 13.25 -7.22
N LYS A 33 -21.56 14.39 -7.68
CA LYS A 33 -20.20 14.43 -8.22
C LYS A 33 -19.23 14.26 -7.05
N ILE A 34 -18.98 13.00 -6.69
CA ILE A 34 -17.81 12.62 -5.91
C ILE A 34 -16.63 13.25 -6.64
N LEU A 35 -16.01 14.25 -6.01
CA LEU A 35 -14.75 14.80 -6.48
C LEU A 35 -13.72 13.70 -6.25
N GLU A 36 -13.58 12.79 -7.21
CA GLU A 36 -12.43 11.91 -7.28
C GLU A 36 -11.22 12.82 -7.39
N THR A 37 -10.40 12.84 -6.34
CA THR A 37 -9.10 13.48 -6.42
C THR A 37 -8.23 12.55 -7.26
N ASP A 38 -8.12 12.84 -8.56
CA ASP A 38 -7.36 12.08 -9.55
C ASP A 38 -5.86 11.94 -9.24
N ASN A 39 -5.36 12.62 -8.20
CA ASN A 39 -3.96 12.61 -7.86
C ASN A 39 -3.64 11.42 -6.94
N LYS A 40 -3.34 10.28 -7.57
CA LYS A 40 -2.67 9.15 -6.89
C LYS A 40 -1.48 9.70 -6.09
N ALA A 41 -1.34 9.27 -4.85
CA ALA A 41 -0.23 9.66 -4.00
C ALA A 41 1.11 9.33 -4.69
N GLU A 42 2.10 10.21 -4.58
CA GLU A 42 3.42 9.92 -5.16
C GLU A 42 4.15 8.90 -4.28
N ILE A 43 4.77 7.89 -4.88
CA ILE A 43 5.67 6.96 -4.19
C ILE A 43 7.11 7.40 -4.40
N LYS A 44 7.85 7.56 -3.30
CA LYS A 44 9.28 7.86 -3.33
C LYS A 44 10.03 7.18 -2.19
N PHE A 45 11.35 7.24 -2.24
CA PHE A 45 12.18 6.79 -1.13
C PHE A 45 12.19 7.83 -0.02
N TYR A 46 12.15 7.36 1.23
CA TYR A 46 12.32 8.20 2.41
C TYR A 46 13.68 8.91 2.40
N SER A 47 14.75 8.17 2.07
CA SER A 47 16.10 8.68 1.87
C SER A 47 16.92 7.73 1.01
N ASP A 48 18.16 8.10 0.65
CA ASP A 48 19.09 7.19 -0.03
C ASP A 48 19.42 5.96 0.83
N ASP A 49 19.35 6.07 2.16
CA ASP A 49 19.58 4.97 3.09
C ASP A 49 18.47 3.91 3.05
N SER A 50 17.30 4.22 2.48
CA SER A 50 16.25 3.23 2.20
C SER A 50 16.72 2.15 1.22
N LYS A 51 17.70 2.47 0.37
CA LYS A 51 18.33 1.55 -0.60
C LYS A 51 19.56 0.85 -0.03
N LYS A 52 20.05 1.27 1.13
CA LYS A 52 21.22 0.65 1.76
C LYS A 52 20.83 -0.55 2.62
N SER A 53 21.56 -1.63 2.43
CA SER A 53 21.45 -2.83 3.23
C SER A 53 22.11 -2.66 4.60
N PHE A 54 21.61 -3.39 5.59
CA PHE A 54 22.15 -3.41 6.95
C PHE A 54 21.96 -4.78 7.60
N LEU A 55 22.59 -4.94 8.76
CA LEU A 55 22.51 -6.11 9.61
C LEU A 55 22.08 -5.64 11.00
N GLU A 56 20.99 -6.19 11.52
CA GLU A 56 20.57 -6.03 12.90
C GLU A 56 20.58 -7.41 13.57
N LYS A 57 21.41 -7.57 14.60
CA LYS A 57 21.67 -8.88 15.22
C LYS A 57 20.58 -9.26 16.20
N GLU A 58 20.06 -8.31 16.97
CA GLU A 58 19.05 -8.59 18.00
C GLU A 58 17.76 -9.09 17.36
N ASP A 59 17.34 -8.44 16.28
CA ASP A 59 16.20 -8.87 15.49
C ASP A 59 16.56 -9.91 14.43
N GLN A 60 17.78 -10.44 14.35
CA GLN A 60 18.13 -11.41 13.30
C GLN A 60 17.68 -10.96 11.90
N PHE A 61 17.93 -9.69 11.58
CA PHE A 61 17.53 -9.09 10.32
C PHE A 61 18.75 -8.78 9.47
N THR A 62 18.62 -9.04 8.17
CA THR A 62 19.49 -8.45 7.16
C THR A 62 18.75 -8.37 5.83
N ASN A 63 19.16 -7.42 5.00
CA ASN A 63 18.75 -7.32 3.61
C ASN A 63 19.96 -7.23 2.67
N PHE A 64 21.11 -7.77 3.07
CA PHE A 64 22.21 -8.04 2.16
C PHE A 64 21.85 -9.22 1.24
N LEU A 65 22.13 -9.07 -0.05
CA LEU A 65 21.87 -10.10 -1.05
C LEU A 65 23.00 -11.14 -1.07
N ASN A 66 22.65 -12.37 -1.42
CA ASN A 66 23.64 -13.36 -1.83
C ASN A 66 23.92 -13.26 -3.35
N LYS A 67 25.08 -13.73 -3.81
CA LYS A 67 25.47 -13.68 -5.24
C LYS A 67 24.45 -14.37 -6.16
N ASN A 68 23.82 -15.44 -5.71
CA ASN A 68 22.88 -16.24 -6.49
C ASN A 68 21.51 -15.55 -6.64
N GLN A 69 21.20 -14.56 -5.80
CA GLN A 69 19.95 -13.80 -5.82
C GLN A 69 20.05 -12.51 -6.63
N VAL A 70 21.27 -12.04 -6.97
CA VAL A 70 21.47 -10.72 -7.57
C VAL A 70 20.69 -10.55 -8.87
N GLU A 71 20.79 -11.50 -9.79
CA GLU A 71 20.11 -11.41 -11.09
C GLU A 71 18.58 -11.48 -10.95
N ASP A 72 18.08 -12.36 -10.08
CA ASP A 72 16.63 -12.47 -9.81
C ASP A 72 16.09 -11.21 -9.11
N PHE A 73 16.83 -10.68 -8.15
CA PHE A 73 16.52 -9.41 -7.49
C PHE A 73 16.50 -8.27 -8.50
N LYS A 74 17.52 -8.14 -9.36
CA LYS A 74 17.58 -7.11 -10.39
C LYS A 74 16.40 -7.23 -11.36
N PHE A 75 16.11 -8.43 -11.85
CA PHE A 75 15.02 -8.68 -12.78
C PHE A 75 13.66 -8.21 -12.21
N ARG A 76 13.42 -8.44 -10.91
CA ARG A 76 12.12 -8.17 -10.29
C ARG A 76 12.01 -6.80 -9.63
N MET A 77 13.10 -6.28 -9.09
CA MET A 77 13.08 -5.10 -8.23
C MET A 77 13.52 -3.83 -8.95
N LEU A 78 14.33 -3.92 -10.01
CA LEU A 78 14.97 -2.74 -10.60
C LEU A 78 13.96 -1.69 -11.07
N GLU A 79 12.80 -2.11 -11.59
CA GLU A 79 11.73 -1.18 -11.97
C GLU A 79 11.24 -0.37 -10.76
N PHE A 80 10.95 -1.01 -9.63
CA PHE A 80 10.50 -0.34 -8.41
C PHE A 80 11.58 0.54 -7.79
N LEU A 81 12.86 0.15 -7.94
CA LEU A 81 13.99 0.88 -7.37
C LEU A 81 14.35 2.15 -8.17
N THR A 82 14.06 2.15 -9.47
CA THR A 82 14.33 3.28 -10.37
C THR A 82 13.10 4.15 -10.60
N LYS A 83 11.89 3.56 -10.55
CA LYS A 83 10.61 4.23 -10.79
C LYS A 83 9.57 3.77 -9.75
N PRO A 84 9.63 4.20 -8.48
CA PRO A 84 8.79 3.66 -7.42
C PRO A 84 7.27 3.73 -7.68
N ASN A 85 6.81 4.72 -8.46
CA ASN A 85 5.42 4.84 -8.89
C ASN A 85 4.92 3.65 -9.75
N SER A 86 5.82 2.81 -10.29
CA SER A 86 5.43 1.58 -10.99
C SER A 86 4.74 0.56 -10.06
N LEU A 87 4.90 0.68 -8.73
CA LEU A 87 4.20 -0.17 -7.77
C LEU A 87 2.67 -0.12 -7.94
N TYR A 88 2.10 0.98 -8.43
CA TYR A 88 0.67 1.09 -8.74
C TYR A 88 0.21 0.28 -9.96
N ASN A 89 1.11 0.07 -10.91
CA ASN A 89 0.79 -0.56 -12.20
C ASN A 89 1.28 -2.00 -12.28
N SER A 90 2.16 -2.38 -11.36
CA SER A 90 2.69 -3.73 -11.24
C SER A 90 1.75 -4.67 -10.50
N THR A 91 1.94 -5.95 -10.73
CA THR A 91 1.38 -7.02 -9.91
C THR A 91 2.07 -6.99 -8.53
N SER A 92 1.45 -6.26 -7.59
CA SER A 92 1.92 -6.17 -6.22
C SER A 92 0.74 -6.21 -5.26
N HIS A 93 0.93 -6.78 -4.07
CA HIS A 93 -0.11 -6.86 -3.04
C HIS A 93 0.24 -6.01 -1.84
N TRP A 94 -0.64 -5.06 -1.54
CA TRP A 94 -0.47 -4.11 -0.45
C TRP A 94 -1.21 -4.61 0.78
N HIS A 95 -0.48 -4.71 1.89
CA HIS A 95 -1.01 -5.13 3.17
C HIS A 95 -0.68 -4.10 4.22
N LYS A 96 -1.67 -3.71 5.03
CA LYS A 96 -1.38 -2.96 6.26
C LYS A 96 -0.62 -3.86 7.23
N VAL A 97 0.39 -3.32 7.90
CA VAL A 97 1.25 -4.07 8.80
C VAL A 97 0.84 -3.83 10.24
N ASP A 98 0.48 -4.90 10.95
CA ASP A 98 0.31 -4.85 12.39
C ASP A 98 1.68 -4.76 13.06
N LYS A 99 1.85 -3.73 13.88
CA LYS A 99 3.12 -3.46 14.55
C LYS A 99 3.33 -4.41 15.70
N ASN A 100 4.47 -5.08 15.69
CA ASN A 100 5.02 -5.72 16.88
C ASN A 100 6.30 -5.00 17.33
N LYS A 101 6.82 -5.37 18.51
CA LYS A 101 8.02 -4.72 19.09
C LYS A 101 9.23 -4.76 18.14
N ARG A 102 9.46 -5.89 17.48
CA ARG A 102 10.52 -6.08 16.47
C ARG A 102 10.41 -5.07 15.34
N LEU A 103 9.23 -4.92 14.73
CA LEU A 103 9.04 -3.96 13.64
C LEU A 103 9.25 -2.51 14.08
N LYS A 104 8.80 -2.15 15.28
CA LYS A 104 9.06 -0.82 15.83
C LYS A 104 10.57 -0.56 15.95
N HIS A 105 11.33 -1.56 16.40
CA HIS A 105 12.77 -1.47 16.50
C HIS A 105 13.44 -1.34 15.11
N LEU A 106 13.16 -2.26 14.17
CA LEU A 106 13.70 -2.18 12.81
C LEU A 106 13.38 -0.85 12.11
N PHE A 107 12.16 -0.33 12.29
CA PHE A 107 11.77 0.93 11.68
C PHE A 107 12.48 2.12 12.33
N SER A 108 12.79 2.04 13.63
CA SER A 108 13.57 3.07 14.33
C SER A 108 15.00 3.21 13.86
N LEU A 109 15.54 2.18 13.19
CA LEU A 109 16.87 2.23 12.57
C LEU A 109 16.88 2.98 11.24
N LYS A 110 15.71 3.25 10.64
CA LYS A 110 15.57 3.84 9.30
C LYS A 110 14.82 5.17 9.28
N LEU A 111 13.99 5.43 10.29
CA LEU A 111 13.12 6.60 10.36
C LEU A 111 13.52 7.52 11.50
N SER A 112 13.22 8.82 11.34
CA SER A 112 13.34 9.77 12.43
C SER A 112 12.35 9.44 13.57
N ALA A 113 12.68 9.84 14.80
CA ALA A 113 11.76 9.69 15.94
C ALA A 113 10.40 10.39 15.70
N GLU A 114 10.41 11.52 15.00
CA GLU A 114 9.20 12.25 14.61
C GLU A 114 8.34 11.43 13.64
N ASP A 115 8.93 10.88 12.58
CA ASP A 115 8.22 10.08 11.58
C ASP A 115 7.65 8.79 12.19
N ILE A 116 8.40 8.14 13.09
CA ILE A 116 7.92 6.99 13.86
C ILE A 116 6.70 7.38 14.70
N THR A 117 6.69 8.56 15.29
CA THR A 117 5.56 8.97 16.13
C THR A 117 4.32 9.27 15.27
N LYS A 118 4.51 9.93 14.13
CA LYS A 118 3.40 10.37 13.26
C LYS A 118 2.82 9.27 12.37
N HIS A 119 3.68 8.44 11.78
CA HIS A 119 3.30 7.66 10.60
C HIS A 119 3.31 6.15 10.81
N LEU A 120 3.79 5.69 11.96
CA LEU A 120 3.95 4.27 12.20
C LEU A 120 2.60 3.54 12.03
N ASP A 121 1.46 4.16 12.40
CA ASP A 121 0.12 3.53 12.34
C ASP A 121 -0.38 3.27 10.92
N ASP A 122 0.33 3.77 9.91
CA ASP A 122 -0.01 3.61 8.51
C ASP A 122 1.16 3.07 7.69
N VAL A 123 1.85 2.07 8.25
CA VAL A 123 2.84 1.29 7.53
C VAL A 123 2.17 0.20 6.69
N HIS A 124 2.58 0.14 5.44
CA HIS A 124 2.21 -0.88 4.48
C HIS A 124 3.42 -1.72 4.10
N LYS A 125 3.13 -3.00 3.83
CA LYS A 125 4.03 -3.95 3.21
C LYS A 125 3.50 -4.24 1.82
N VAL A 126 4.34 -4.04 0.82
CA VAL A 126 4.07 -4.38 -0.57
C VAL A 126 4.82 -5.65 -0.91
N HIS A 127 4.08 -6.68 -1.30
CA HIS A 127 4.60 -7.96 -1.74
C HIS A 127 4.72 -7.94 -3.26
N ILE A 128 5.93 -8.15 -3.78
CA ILE A 128 6.19 -8.26 -5.21
C ILE A 128 5.85 -9.66 -5.69
N VAL A 129 5.08 -9.78 -6.78
CA VAL A 129 4.80 -11.07 -7.40
C VAL A 129 5.60 -11.25 -8.69
N ASP A 130 5.71 -12.48 -9.14
CA ASP A 130 6.30 -12.79 -10.43
C ASP A 130 5.32 -12.56 -11.60
N ASN A 131 5.82 -12.79 -12.81
CA ASN A 131 5.04 -12.65 -14.04
C ASN A 131 3.87 -13.64 -14.15
N PHE A 132 3.83 -14.65 -13.28
CA PHE A 132 2.75 -15.64 -13.18
C PHE A 132 1.77 -15.32 -12.04
N GLY A 133 1.96 -14.20 -11.32
CA GLY A 133 1.13 -13.84 -10.17
C GLY A 133 1.55 -14.51 -8.86
N THR A 134 2.68 -15.22 -8.83
CA THR A 134 3.16 -15.94 -7.66
C THR A 134 3.92 -15.00 -6.73
N MET A 135 3.58 -15.08 -5.44
CA MET A 135 4.22 -14.34 -4.36
C MET A 135 5.72 -14.65 -4.26
N THR A 136 6.59 -13.64 -4.35
CA THR A 136 8.05 -13.81 -4.27
C THR A 136 8.59 -13.63 -2.85
N ALA A 137 9.93 -13.68 -2.69
CA ALA A 137 10.55 -13.32 -1.43
C ALA A 137 10.69 -11.79 -1.19
N TYR A 138 10.33 -10.94 -2.17
CA TYR A 138 10.63 -9.51 -2.11
C TYR A 138 9.50 -8.70 -1.49
N ARG A 139 9.85 -7.89 -0.49
CA ARG A 139 8.93 -6.98 0.20
C ARG A 139 9.49 -5.58 0.25
N ILE A 140 8.59 -4.60 0.09
CA ILE A 140 8.89 -3.18 0.28
C ILE A 140 8.00 -2.66 1.41
N TYR A 141 8.60 -1.98 2.36
CA TYR A 141 7.88 -1.32 3.45
C TYR A 141 7.88 0.18 3.25
N LEU A 142 6.70 0.76 3.40
CA LEU A 142 6.44 2.17 3.16
C LEU A 142 5.35 2.68 4.10
N TYR A 143 5.34 3.96 4.41
CA TYR A 143 4.25 4.58 5.16
C TYR A 143 3.61 5.71 4.37
N LYS A 144 2.35 6.02 4.67
CA LYS A 144 1.66 7.16 4.06
C LYS A 144 1.94 8.46 4.82
N ASN A 145 2.50 9.44 4.12
CA ASN A 145 2.51 10.82 4.57
C ASN A 145 1.25 11.52 4.05
N ILE A 146 0.24 11.65 4.91
CA ILE A 146 -1.07 12.22 4.56
C ILE A 146 -0.94 13.70 4.18
N GLU A 147 -0.10 14.47 4.87
CA GLU A 147 0.06 15.91 4.65
C GLU A 147 0.60 16.22 3.25
N LYS A 148 1.52 15.38 2.76
CA LYS A 148 2.14 15.54 1.45
C LYS A 148 1.46 14.73 0.34
N ASN A 149 0.47 13.89 0.69
CA ASN A 149 -0.13 12.89 -0.19
C ASN A 149 0.93 12.01 -0.88
N GLU A 150 1.79 11.39 -0.07
CA GLU A 150 2.94 10.60 -0.54
C GLU A 150 3.03 9.26 0.21
N TYR A 151 3.64 8.27 -0.43
CA TYR A 151 4.11 7.04 0.19
C TYR A 151 5.64 7.02 0.20
N LEU A 152 6.21 6.78 1.38
CA LEU A 152 7.66 6.84 1.62
C LEU A 152 8.22 5.45 1.87
N ILE A 153 8.99 4.93 0.93
CA ILE A 153 9.71 3.65 1.05
C ILE A 153 10.91 3.83 1.96
N PHE A 154 10.94 3.09 3.06
CA PHE A 154 12.02 3.18 4.06
C PHE A 154 12.79 1.87 4.25
N LEU A 155 12.24 0.73 3.79
CA LEU A 155 12.91 -0.56 3.92
C LEU A 155 12.57 -1.48 2.74
N ILE A 156 13.59 -2.09 2.17
CA ILE A 156 13.48 -3.18 1.20
C ILE A 156 13.97 -4.45 1.88
N ASP A 157 13.14 -5.49 1.87
CA ASP A 157 13.40 -6.78 2.49
C ASP A 157 13.31 -7.89 1.43
N PRO A 158 14.46 -8.28 0.84
CA PRO A 158 14.49 -9.33 -0.16
C PRO A 158 14.48 -10.75 0.41
N LEU A 159 14.55 -10.89 1.74
CA LEU A 159 14.75 -12.17 2.42
C LEU A 159 13.56 -12.57 3.31
N HIS A 160 12.49 -11.78 3.34
CA HIS A 160 11.37 -11.95 4.27
C HIS A 160 11.72 -11.80 5.75
N LEU A 161 12.84 -11.19 6.11
CA LEU A 161 13.30 -11.23 7.49
C LEU A 161 12.65 -10.18 8.40
N ALA A 162 11.99 -9.15 7.87
CA ALA A 162 11.34 -8.14 8.71
C ALA A 162 10.13 -8.74 9.45
N ILE A 163 9.31 -9.52 8.74
CA ILE A 163 8.18 -10.30 9.29
C ILE A 163 8.30 -11.72 8.74
N PRO A 164 9.17 -12.57 9.32
CA PRO A 164 9.46 -13.89 8.77
C PRO A 164 8.26 -14.82 8.90
N SER A 165 8.01 -15.60 7.85
CA SER A 165 7.12 -16.76 7.93
C SER A 165 7.77 -17.88 8.74
N GLU A 166 6.98 -18.86 9.17
CA GLU A 166 7.49 -20.07 9.80
C GLU A 166 8.53 -20.78 8.91
N GLU A 167 8.26 -20.87 7.62
CA GLU A 167 9.20 -21.40 6.61
C GLU A 167 10.52 -20.61 6.59
N THR A 168 10.47 -19.28 6.59
CA THR A 168 11.66 -18.41 6.61
C THR A 168 12.53 -18.68 7.84
N LEU A 169 11.89 -18.94 8.99
CA LEU A 169 12.57 -19.28 10.24
C LEU A 169 13.19 -20.69 10.16
N ASN A 170 12.44 -21.68 9.66
CA ASN A 170 12.87 -23.06 9.52
C ASN A 170 14.07 -23.20 8.57
N ASP A 171 14.08 -22.44 7.48
CA ASP A 171 15.15 -22.41 6.48
C ASP A 171 16.40 -21.66 6.98
N LYS A 172 16.34 -21.07 8.17
CA LYS A 172 17.45 -20.33 8.79
C LYS A 172 17.97 -19.21 7.88
N VAL A 173 17.07 -18.53 7.15
CA VAL A 173 17.42 -17.55 6.11
C VAL A 173 18.37 -16.47 6.63
N TYR A 174 18.16 -15.98 7.85
CA TYR A 174 19.08 -15.03 8.49
C TYR A 174 20.48 -15.60 8.66
N ILE A 175 20.61 -16.81 9.22
CA ILE A 175 21.91 -17.44 9.49
C ILE A 175 22.68 -17.64 8.18
N ASN A 176 21.98 -18.02 7.13
CA ASN A 176 22.55 -18.24 5.79
C ASN A 176 22.96 -16.94 5.10
N ASN A 177 22.42 -15.77 5.50
CA ASN A 177 22.67 -14.48 4.86
C ASN A 177 23.45 -13.46 5.70
N ARG A 178 23.60 -13.65 7.01
CA ARG A 178 24.19 -12.66 7.93
C ARG A 178 25.64 -12.26 7.63
N SER A 179 26.38 -13.06 6.84
CA SER A 179 27.74 -12.79 6.41
C SER A 179 27.84 -12.21 4.99
N ASN A 180 26.72 -12.08 4.29
CA ASN A 180 26.71 -11.49 2.95
C ASN A 180 26.86 -9.97 3.04
N THR A 181 27.41 -9.39 1.97
CA THR A 181 27.79 -7.96 1.95
C THR A 181 27.32 -7.23 0.70
N ILE A 182 26.59 -7.90 -0.21
CA ILE A 182 26.12 -7.25 -1.44
C ILE A 182 24.96 -6.33 -1.07
N CYS A 183 25.19 -5.03 -1.20
CA CYS A 183 24.21 -4.02 -0.85
C CYS A 183 23.20 -3.85 -1.99
N ILE A 184 21.93 -3.58 -1.64
CA ILE A 184 20.90 -3.26 -2.63
C ILE A 184 21.28 -2.03 -3.46
N SER A 185 21.93 -1.03 -2.85
CA SER A 185 22.39 0.18 -3.54
C SER A 185 23.43 -0.09 -4.62
N ASP A 186 24.13 -1.22 -4.58
CA ASP A 186 25.17 -1.57 -5.56
C ASP A 186 24.55 -2.20 -6.83
N ILE A 187 23.25 -2.55 -6.78
CA ILE A 187 22.52 -3.19 -7.89
C ILE A 187 21.76 -2.17 -8.74
N ILE A 188 21.45 -0.99 -8.17
CA ILE A 188 20.68 0.10 -8.79
C ILE A 188 21.62 0.94 -9.66
#